data_AF-A0A953Z148-F1
#
_entry.id   AF-A0A953Z148-F1
#
_cell.length_a   1.000
_cell.length_b   1.000
_cell.length_c   1.000
_cell.angle_alpha   90.00
_cell.angle_beta   90.00
_cell.angle_gamma   90.00
#
_symmetry.space_group_name_H-M   'P 1'
#
loop_
_entity.id
_entity.type
_entity.pdbx_description
1 polymer ?
#
loop_
_entity_poly.entity_id
_entity_poly.type
_entity_poly.pdbx_seq_one_letter_code
_entity_poly.pdbx_strand_id
1 'polypeptide(L)'
;HMIGLLVMDQFMPAPLAQIRELVEDEGMELLAAEEEILGFDHGKIGAILLKEWHIPEVICDAVKFHLFPDMCPGDSRLAATILIGDNITRALGFGFAGDAYVIKIPPEALTSLGLIPEAFEAILQPIDVAVDRAQIFMKMV
;
A
#
# COMPACT_ATOMS: atom_id res chain seq x y z
N HIS A 1 -5.54 -0.37 -2.27
CA HIS A 1 -5.25 0.31 -0.99
C HIS A 1 -4.86 1.77 -1.22
N MET A 2 -4.05 2.08 -2.25
CA MET A 2 -3.63 3.46 -2.63
C MET A 2 -4.72 4.39 -3.23
N ILE A 3 -6.01 4.18 -2.98
CA ILE A 3 -7.06 5.04 -3.57
C ILE A 3 -6.96 6.50 -3.10
N GLY A 4 -6.35 6.75 -1.94
CA GLY A 4 -6.10 8.10 -1.44
C GLY A 4 -5.20 8.94 -2.35
N LEU A 5 -4.28 8.32 -3.11
CA LEU A 5 -3.46 9.06 -4.07
C LEU A 5 -4.31 9.67 -5.19
N LEU A 6 -5.40 9.02 -5.63
CA LEU A 6 -6.31 9.60 -6.63
C LEU A 6 -7.06 10.80 -6.09
N VAL A 7 -7.45 10.76 -4.80
CA VAL A 7 -8.07 11.90 -4.12
C VAL A 7 -7.06 13.05 -4.01
N MET A 8 -5.83 12.75 -3.62
CA MET A 8 -4.76 13.74 -3.53
C MET A 8 -4.46 14.37 -4.89
N ASP A 9 -4.40 13.59 -5.96
CA ASP A 9 -4.17 14.07 -7.32
C ASP A 9 -5.27 15.03 -7.78
N GLN A 10 -6.53 14.68 -7.50
CA GLN A 10 -7.68 15.49 -7.91
C GLN A 10 -7.82 16.80 -7.12
N PHE A 11 -7.57 16.78 -5.81
CA PHE A 11 -7.91 17.90 -4.92
C PHE A 11 -6.70 18.63 -4.34
N MET A 12 -5.50 18.04 -4.41
CA MET A 12 -4.26 18.56 -3.85
C MET A 12 -3.08 18.42 -4.84
N PRO A 13 -3.22 18.86 -6.11
CA PRO A 13 -2.19 18.64 -7.13
C PRO A 13 -0.88 19.36 -6.83
N ALA A 14 -0.92 20.55 -6.21
CA ALA A 14 0.29 21.31 -5.88
C ALA A 14 1.11 20.63 -4.75
N PRO A 15 0.52 20.23 -3.60
CA PRO A 15 1.23 19.40 -2.63
C PRO A 15 1.73 18.07 -3.20
N LEU A 16 0.93 17.40 -4.05
CA LEU A 16 1.34 16.13 -4.65
C LEU A 16 2.54 16.29 -5.59
N ALA A 17 2.66 17.43 -6.28
CA ALA A 17 3.86 17.74 -7.07
C ALA A 17 5.10 17.91 -6.19
N GLN A 18 4.99 18.59 -5.04
CA GLN A 18 6.09 18.73 -4.08
C GLN A 18 6.51 17.37 -3.49
N ILE A 19 5.54 16.52 -3.16
CA ILE A 19 5.81 15.15 -2.70
C ILE A 19 6.58 14.38 -3.77
N ARG A 20 6.20 14.49 -5.04
CA ARG A 20 6.93 13.84 -6.15
C ARG A 20 8.36 14.35 -6.29
N GLU A 21 8.59 15.66 -6.15
CA GLU A 21 9.95 16.23 -6.17
C GLU A 21 10.81 15.63 -5.05
N LEU A 22 10.30 15.56 -3.82
CA LEU A 22 11.04 14.93 -2.70
C LEU A 22 11.35 13.45 -2.95
N VAL A 23 10.43 12.71 -3.56
CA VAL A 23 10.60 11.28 -3.82
C VAL A 23 11.55 11.03 -5.00
N GLU A 24 11.39 11.75 -6.11
CA GLU A 24 12.16 11.54 -7.34
C GLU A 24 13.57 12.16 -7.25
N ASP A 25 13.69 13.38 -6.74
CA ASP A 25 14.95 14.13 -6.76
C ASP A 25 15.79 13.91 -5.49
N GLU A 26 15.13 13.75 -4.33
CA GLU A 26 15.81 13.57 -3.05
C GLU A 26 15.81 12.11 -2.56
N GLY A 27 15.09 11.24 -3.26
CA GLY A 27 15.02 9.82 -2.93
C GLY A 27 14.26 9.55 -1.64
N MET A 28 13.35 10.43 -1.22
CA MET A 28 12.58 10.24 0.01
C MET A 28 11.56 9.10 -0.13
N GLU A 29 11.22 8.43 0.98
CA GLU A 29 10.09 7.48 1.01
C GLU A 29 8.78 8.26 0.82
N LEU A 30 7.85 7.75 -0.01
CA LEU A 30 6.59 8.41 -0.34
C LEU A 30 5.82 8.80 0.93
N LEU A 31 5.73 7.86 1.86
CA LEU A 31 5.04 8.09 3.13
C LEU A 31 5.68 9.24 3.93
N ALA A 32 7.01 9.31 3.96
CA ALA A 32 7.72 10.35 4.68
C ALA A 32 7.55 11.72 4.02
N ALA A 33 7.56 11.76 2.68
CA ALA A 33 7.27 12.98 1.92
C ALA A 33 5.82 13.46 2.11
N GLU A 34 4.84 12.54 2.13
CA GLU A 34 3.44 12.86 2.44
C GLU A 34 3.28 13.47 3.84
N GLU A 35 3.87 12.85 4.86
CA GLU A 35 3.83 13.37 6.22
C GLU A 35 4.56 14.72 6.35
N GLU A 36 5.65 14.94 5.63
CA GLU A 36 6.38 16.21 5.64
C GLU A 36 5.58 17.36 5.01
N ILE A 37 4.94 17.13 3.86
CA ILE A 37 4.22 18.18 3.11
C ILE A 37 2.79 18.38 3.62
N LEU A 38 2.09 17.30 4.00
CA LEU A 38 0.66 17.32 4.32
C LEU A 38 0.35 17.05 5.80
N GLY A 39 1.26 16.40 6.54
CA GLY A 39 0.99 15.90 7.90
C GLY A 39 0.00 14.73 7.95
N PHE A 40 -0.27 14.10 6.80
CA PHE A 40 -1.05 12.88 6.67
C PHE A 40 -0.68 12.12 5.39
N ASP A 41 -0.92 10.82 5.42
CA ASP A 41 -0.63 9.90 4.32
C ASP A 41 -1.85 9.53 3.45
N HIS A 42 -1.58 8.90 2.30
CA HIS A 42 -2.60 8.44 1.37
C HIS A 42 -3.52 7.36 1.97
N GLY A 43 -3.04 6.56 2.93
CA GLY A 43 -3.84 5.55 3.62
C GLY A 43 -4.96 6.19 4.44
N LYS A 44 -4.67 7.27 5.18
CA LYS A 44 -5.66 8.05 5.93
C LYS A 44 -6.74 8.63 5.02
N ILE A 45 -6.35 9.26 3.90
CA ILE A 45 -7.31 9.82 2.93
C ILE A 45 -8.14 8.72 2.27
N GLY A 46 -7.52 7.62 1.87
CA GLY A 46 -8.21 6.46 1.30
C GLY A 46 -9.26 5.90 2.27
N ALA A 47 -8.92 5.75 3.54
CA ALA A 47 -9.85 5.26 4.55
C ALA A 47 -11.03 6.21 4.79
N ILE A 48 -10.81 7.54 4.75
CA ILE A 48 -11.90 8.53 4.83
C ILE A 48 -12.86 8.35 3.65
N LEU A 49 -12.34 8.26 2.42
CA LEU A 49 -13.16 8.03 1.22
C LEU A 49 -13.99 6.74 1.33
N LEU A 50 -13.37 5.63 1.75
CA LEU A 50 -14.07 4.36 1.89
C LEU A 50 -15.17 4.40 2.96
N LYS A 51 -14.97 5.16 4.05
CA LYS A 51 -16.00 5.39 5.07
C LYS A 51 -17.19 6.15 4.50
N GLU A 52 -16.96 7.19 3.71
CA GLU A 52 -18.04 7.93 3.03
C GLU A 52 -18.81 7.05 2.03
N TRP A 53 -18.13 6.08 1.42
CA TRP A 53 -18.75 5.07 0.56
C TRP A 53 -19.43 3.93 1.32
N HIS A 54 -19.51 4.00 2.65
CA HIS A 54 -20.13 2.98 3.51
C HIS A 54 -19.49 1.59 3.35
N ILE A 55 -18.20 1.53 3.03
CA ILE A 55 -17.43 0.29 2.97
C ILE A 55 -17.19 -0.20 4.42
N PRO A 56 -17.22 -1.52 4.67
CA PRO A 56 -17.01 -2.08 6.01
C PRO A 56 -15.74 -1.56 6.70
N GLU A 57 -15.86 -1.27 8.01
CA GLU A 57 -14.79 -0.69 8.82
C GLU A 57 -13.48 -1.48 8.75
N VAL A 58 -13.57 -2.82 8.71
CA VAL A 58 -12.39 -3.70 8.57
C VAL A 58 -11.57 -3.43 7.30
N ILE A 59 -12.21 -3.02 6.20
CA ILE A 59 -11.51 -2.65 4.95
C ILE A 59 -10.95 -1.23 5.06
N CYS A 60 -11.70 -0.31 5.68
CA CYS A 60 -11.25 1.05 5.95
C CYS A 60 -9.98 1.05 6.82
N ASP A 61 -9.96 0.25 7.88
CA ASP A 61 -8.79 0.06 8.75
C ASP A 61 -7.65 -0.62 8.01
N ALA A 62 -7.94 -1.64 7.20
CA ALA A 62 -6.92 -2.28 6.37
C ALA A 62 -6.23 -1.27 5.43
N VAL A 63 -6.98 -0.35 4.81
CA VAL A 63 -6.43 0.71 3.97
C VAL A 63 -5.71 1.78 4.79
N LYS A 64 -6.21 2.15 5.97
CA LYS A 64 -5.56 3.15 6.82
C LYS A 64 -4.21 2.68 7.35
N PHE A 65 -4.12 1.42 7.76
CA PHE A 65 -2.98 0.88 8.51
C PHE A 65 -2.15 -0.10 7.68
N HIS A 66 -2.29 -0.12 6.35
CA HIS A 66 -1.58 -1.10 5.51
C HIS A 66 -0.06 -1.01 5.59
N LEU A 67 0.52 0.16 5.89
CA LEU A 67 1.97 0.33 6.08
C LEU A 67 2.41 0.00 7.52
N PHE A 68 1.48 0.04 8.48
CA PHE A 68 1.71 -0.23 9.91
C PHE A 68 0.59 -1.12 10.50
N PRO A 69 0.53 -2.41 10.14
CA PRO A 69 -0.56 -3.30 10.56
C PRO A 69 -0.70 -3.45 12.07
N ASP A 70 0.40 -3.29 12.81
CA ASP A 70 0.47 -3.31 14.28
C ASP A 70 -0.30 -2.15 14.95
N MET A 71 -0.53 -1.06 14.21
CA MET A 71 -1.31 0.09 14.66
C MET A 71 -2.82 -0.07 14.38
N CYS A 72 -3.24 -1.16 13.73
CA CYS A 72 -4.65 -1.45 13.48
C CYS A 72 -5.37 -1.78 14.81
N PRO A 73 -6.50 -1.11 15.14
CA PRO A 73 -7.20 -1.31 16.40
C PRO A 73 -7.93 -2.66 16.48
N GLY A 74 -8.16 -3.32 15.34
CA GLY A 74 -8.88 -4.58 15.23
C GLY A 74 -8.06 -5.69 14.60
N ASP A 75 -8.70 -6.51 13.77
CA ASP A 75 -8.02 -7.57 13.02
C ASP A 75 -7.05 -6.96 11.98
N SER A 76 -5.76 -7.07 12.26
CA SER A 76 -4.70 -6.54 11.40
C SER A 76 -4.35 -7.43 10.22
N ARG A 77 -4.94 -8.63 10.09
CA ARG A 77 -4.57 -9.59 9.02
C ARG A 77 -4.76 -9.01 7.62
N LEU A 78 -5.81 -8.23 7.38
CA LEU A 78 -6.00 -7.59 6.08
C LEU A 78 -4.93 -6.52 5.80
N ALA A 79 -4.61 -5.68 6.78
CA ALA A 79 -3.51 -4.71 6.66
C ALA A 79 -2.16 -5.42 6.41
N ALA A 80 -1.87 -6.48 7.16
CA ALA A 80 -0.67 -7.30 7.00
C ALA A 80 -0.60 -7.96 5.61
N THR A 81 -1.73 -8.45 5.11
CA THR A 81 -1.82 -9.04 3.76
C THR A 81 -1.47 -8.00 2.69
N ILE A 82 -1.99 -6.77 2.84
CA ILE A 82 -1.68 -5.66 1.92
C ILE A 82 -0.19 -5.30 2.00
N LEU A 83 0.37 -5.13 3.21
CA LEU A 83 1.80 -4.82 3.42
C LEU A 83 2.70 -5.82 2.70
N ILE A 84 2.45 -7.12 2.93
CA ILE A 84 3.29 -8.19 2.42
C ILE A 84 3.15 -8.29 0.89
N GLY A 85 1.92 -8.20 0.37
CA GLY A 85 1.67 -8.19 -1.07
C GLY A 85 2.35 -7.02 -1.77
N ASP A 86 2.24 -5.82 -1.21
CA ASP A 86 2.85 -4.60 -1.75
C ASP A 86 4.39 -4.72 -1.76
N ASN A 87 4.98 -5.16 -0.64
CA ASN A 87 6.42 -5.42 -0.58
C ASN A 87 6.91 -6.47 -1.58
N ILE A 88 6.15 -7.56 -1.79
CA ILE A 88 6.50 -8.57 -2.81
C ILE A 88 6.49 -7.92 -4.20
N THR A 89 5.46 -7.14 -4.53
CA THR A 89 5.39 -6.47 -5.84
C THR A 89 6.52 -5.46 -6.04
N ARG A 90 6.86 -4.67 -5.02
CA ARG A 90 7.98 -3.73 -5.06
C ARG A 90 9.33 -4.44 -5.20
N ALA A 91 9.58 -5.48 -4.41
CA ALA A 91 10.82 -6.25 -4.45
C ALA A 91 11.06 -6.94 -5.81
N LEU A 92 9.99 -7.33 -6.51
CA LEU A 92 10.05 -7.94 -7.84
C LEU A 92 10.01 -6.92 -8.98
N GLY A 93 9.87 -5.62 -8.69
CA GLY A 93 9.80 -4.56 -9.70
C GLY A 93 8.48 -4.53 -10.48
N PHE A 94 7.40 -5.05 -9.91
CA PHE A 94 6.07 -4.99 -10.53
C PHE A 94 5.34 -3.71 -10.15
N GLY A 95 5.05 -2.89 -11.18
CA GLY A 95 4.37 -1.61 -11.00
C GLY A 95 5.25 -0.55 -10.35
N PHE A 96 4.67 0.62 -10.08
CA PHE A 96 5.34 1.72 -9.41
C PHE A 96 4.29 2.60 -8.73
N ALA A 97 4.29 2.63 -7.40
CA ALA A 97 3.27 3.34 -6.60
C ALA A 97 3.72 4.74 -6.16
N GLY A 98 4.92 5.17 -6.55
CA GLY A 98 5.51 6.46 -6.17
C GLY A 98 6.97 6.30 -5.76
N ASP A 99 7.33 5.20 -5.11
CA ASP A 99 8.71 4.86 -4.75
C ASP A 99 9.02 3.37 -4.94
N ALA A 100 10.28 2.99 -4.72
CA ALA A 100 10.77 1.61 -4.75
C ALA A 100 11.09 1.05 -3.35
N TYR A 101 10.71 1.74 -2.28
CA TYR A 101 11.08 1.37 -0.92
C TYR A 101 10.25 0.17 -0.44
N VAL A 102 10.93 -0.84 0.10
CA VAL A 102 10.29 -1.97 0.77
C VAL A 102 10.21 -1.69 2.27
N ILE A 103 9.02 -1.83 2.82
CA ILE A 103 8.79 -1.56 4.24
C ILE A 103 9.18 -2.78 5.06
N LYS A 104 9.80 -2.57 6.21
CA LYS A 104 10.12 -3.66 7.12
C LYS A 104 8.82 -4.33 7.60
N ILE A 105 8.67 -5.62 7.32
CA ILE A 105 7.53 -6.41 7.77
C ILE A 105 7.70 -6.75 9.26
N PRO A 106 6.77 -6.36 10.15
CA PRO A 106 6.81 -6.79 11.54
C PRO A 106 6.69 -8.33 11.65
N PRO A 107 7.47 -9.02 12.50
CA PRO A 107 7.34 -10.47 12.70
C PRO A 107 5.91 -10.92 13.05
N GLU A 108 5.17 -10.08 13.77
CA GLU A 108 3.79 -10.29 14.16
C GLU A 108 2.85 -10.31 12.95
N ALA A 109 3.13 -9.51 11.91
CA ALA A 109 2.36 -9.51 10.67
C ALA A 109 2.47 -10.85 9.95
N LEU A 110 3.69 -11.41 9.83
CA LEU A 110 3.90 -12.76 9.27
C LEU A 110 3.20 -13.83 10.11
N THR A 111 3.40 -13.76 11.43
CA THR A 111 2.83 -14.74 12.38
C THR A 111 1.30 -14.73 12.35
N SER A 112 0.67 -13.55 12.29
CA SER A 112 -0.79 -13.39 12.24
C SER A 112 -1.43 -14.03 11.00
N LEU A 113 -0.67 -14.17 9.91
CA LEU A 113 -1.09 -14.82 8.68
C LEU A 113 -0.67 -16.30 8.60
N GLY A 114 0.06 -16.80 9.60
CA GLY A 114 0.64 -18.14 9.58
C GLY A 114 1.69 -18.33 8.48
N LEU A 115 2.31 -17.24 8.01
CA LEU A 115 3.33 -17.29 6.98
C LEU A 115 4.68 -17.65 7.60
N ILE A 116 5.18 -18.82 7.23
CA ILE A 116 6.55 -19.28 7.48
C ILE A 116 7.41 -19.01 6.23
N PRO A 117 8.76 -18.94 6.33
CA PRO A 117 9.63 -18.71 5.19
C PRO A 117 9.35 -19.63 3.99
N GLU A 118 9.01 -20.90 4.24
CA GLU A 118 8.69 -21.90 3.22
C GLU A 118 7.40 -21.58 2.44
N ALA A 119 6.48 -20.82 3.03
CA ALA A 119 5.25 -20.40 2.35
C ALA A 119 5.52 -19.40 1.22
N PHE A 120 6.64 -18.66 1.27
CA PHE A 120 6.97 -17.67 0.24
C PHE A 120 7.27 -18.33 -1.10
N GLU A 121 7.86 -19.53 -1.14
CA GLU A 121 8.11 -20.24 -2.40
C GLU A 121 6.79 -20.53 -3.13
N ALA A 122 5.77 -20.99 -2.39
CA ALA A 122 4.44 -21.25 -2.93
C ALA A 122 3.71 -19.97 -3.39
N ILE A 123 3.99 -18.82 -2.76
CA ILE A 123 3.44 -17.51 -3.17
C ILE A 123 4.14 -16.97 -4.42
N LEU A 124 5.46 -17.11 -4.49
CA LEU A 124 6.27 -16.57 -5.56
C LEU A 124 6.19 -17.39 -6.86
N GLN A 125 6.03 -18.71 -6.76
CA GLN A 125 5.98 -19.58 -7.94
C GLN A 125 4.92 -19.18 -8.99
N PRO A 126 3.67 -18.80 -8.63
CA PRO A 126 2.67 -18.35 -9.59
C PRO A 126 2.63 -16.83 -9.84
N ILE A 127 3.57 -16.04 -9.31
CA ILE A 127 3.42 -14.57 -9.25
C ILE A 127 3.36 -13.92 -10.65
N ASP A 128 4.19 -14.36 -11.60
CA ASP A 128 4.21 -13.82 -12.97
C ASP A 128 2.85 -14.00 -13.66
N VAL A 129 2.27 -15.19 -13.52
CA VAL A 129 0.94 -15.50 -14.08
C VAL A 129 -0.15 -14.65 -13.43
N ALA A 130 -0.04 -14.38 -12.14
CA ALA A 130 -0.98 -13.50 -11.43
C ALA A 130 -0.86 -12.04 -11.92
N VAL A 131 0.36 -11.55 -12.12
CA VAL A 131 0.64 -10.21 -12.66
C VAL A 131 0.11 -10.06 -14.09
N ASP A 132 0.37 -11.03 -14.97
CA ASP A 132 -0.13 -11.02 -16.34
C ASP A 132 -1.67 -10.93 -16.38
N ARG A 133 -2.35 -11.71 -15.54
CA ARG A 133 -3.82 -11.66 -15.42
C ARG A 133 -4.31 -10.30 -14.94
N ALA A 134 -3.63 -9.72 -13.94
CA ALA A 134 -3.98 -8.39 -13.44
C ALA A 134 -3.81 -7.31 -14.51
N GLN A 135 -2.73 -7.35 -15.30
CA GLN A 135 -2.51 -6.42 -16.41
C GLN A 135 -3.56 -6.54 -17.51
N ILE A 136 -4.00 -7.76 -17.84
CA ILE A 136 -5.09 -7.98 -18.80
C ILE A 136 -6.38 -7.37 -18.27
N PHE A 137 -6.74 -7.63 -17.02
CA PHE A 137 -7.95 -7.09 -16.39
C PHE A 137 -7.96 -5.55 -16.43
N MET A 138 -6.84 -4.90 -16.08
CA MET A 138 -6.72 -3.44 -16.08
C MET A 138 -6.86 -2.80 -17.48
N LYS A 139 -6.65 -3.55 -18.57
CA LYS A 139 -6.86 -3.07 -19.95
C LYS A 139 -8.30 -3.22 -20.43
N MET A 140 -9.15 -3.94 -19.69
CA MET A 140 -10.54 -4.23 -20.08
C MET A 140 -11.56 -3.25 -19.49
N VAL A 141 -11.16 -2.49 -18.47
CA VAL A 141 -11.95 -1.44 -17.81
C VAL A 141 -11.57 -0.06 -18.32
#